data_AF-A0A1F8R6J7-F1
#
_entry.id   AF-A0A1F8R6J7-F1
#
_cell.length_a   1.000
_cell.length_b   1.000
_cell.length_c   1.000
_cell.angle_alpha   90.00
_cell.angle_beta   90.00
_cell.angle_gamma   90.00
#
_symmetry.space_group_name_H-M   'P 1'
#
loop_
_entity.id
_entity.type
_entity.pdbx_description
1 polymer ?
#
loop_
_entity_poly.entity_id
_entity_poly.type
_entity_poly.pdbx_seq_one_letter_code
_entity_poly.pdbx_strand_id
1 'polypeptide(L)'
;MIDKKPRRTVEFSEQDEGFIKQLARDIGCHYSKANERTYNLNKFKSDIQGEKGVFAWVHKEQSDYFWVATRKSWVEQAKVKARGGRKASGLNCFPRDTQHAEDSVCFDTKDDYHKTVRALSLINKAH
;
A
#
# COMPACT_ATOMS: atom_id res chain seq x y z
N MET A 1 16.33 -13.32 14.68
CA MET A 1 15.00 -12.67 14.58
C MET A 1 15.25 -11.19 14.84
N ILE A 2 15.04 -10.32 13.86
CA ILE A 2 15.24 -8.87 14.06
C ILE A 2 13.97 -8.36 14.74
N ASP A 3 14.11 -7.93 15.99
CA ASP A 3 13.09 -7.23 16.78
C ASP A 3 12.52 -6.05 15.99
N LYS A 4 11.36 -6.24 15.36
CA LYS A 4 10.62 -5.17 14.70
C LYS A 4 9.81 -4.41 15.74
N LYS A 5 10.48 -3.58 16.55
CA LYS A 5 9.83 -2.52 17.34
C LYS A 5 8.90 -1.70 16.43
N PRO A 6 7.80 -1.13 16.96
CA PRO A 6 6.94 -0.26 16.17
C PRO A 6 7.75 0.93 15.65
N ARG A 7 8.01 0.94 14.35
CA ARG A 7 8.74 1.99 13.68
C ARG A 7 7.86 3.24 13.67
N ARG A 8 8.30 4.30 14.37
CA ARG A 8 7.51 5.53 14.52
C ARG A 8 7.33 6.19 13.15
N THR A 9 6.09 6.36 12.72
CA THR A 9 5.75 7.13 11.51
C THR A 9 6.02 8.61 11.75
N VAL A 10 6.65 9.29 10.79
CA VAL A 10 6.93 10.73 10.83
C VAL A 10 6.01 11.49 9.87
N GLU A 11 6.04 12.81 9.96
CA GLU A 11 5.24 13.71 9.11
C GLU A 11 5.82 13.80 7.71
N PHE A 12 4.92 13.95 6.73
CA PHE A 12 5.27 14.19 5.34
C PHE A 12 5.59 15.67 5.13
N SER A 13 6.75 15.94 4.53
CA SER A 13 7.12 17.24 3.99
C SER A 13 6.53 17.45 2.59
N GLU A 14 6.58 18.68 2.08
CA GLU A 14 6.15 19.00 0.71
C GLU A 14 6.94 18.22 -0.36
N GLN A 15 8.23 17.96 -0.11
CA GLN A 15 9.09 17.19 -1.02
C GLN A 15 8.65 15.73 -1.12
N ASP A 16 8.11 15.17 -0.02
CA ASP A 16 7.63 13.79 0.02
C ASP A 16 6.37 13.58 -0.84
N GLU A 17 5.60 14.64 -1.11
CA GLU A 17 4.41 14.53 -1.96
C GLU A 17 4.76 14.14 -3.40
N GLY A 18 5.96 14.51 -3.88
CA GLY A 18 6.47 14.06 -5.18
C GLY A 18 6.52 12.52 -5.28
N PHE A 19 6.96 11.86 -4.22
CA PHE A 19 6.98 10.39 -4.15
C PHE A 19 5.55 9.82 -4.17
N ILE A 20 4.63 10.37 -3.37
CA ILE A 20 3.24 9.89 -3.31
C ILE A 20 2.55 10.02 -4.67
N LYS A 21 2.76 11.14 -5.37
CA LYS A 21 2.21 11.39 -6.69
C LYS A 21 2.76 10.40 -7.72
N GLN A 22 4.06 10.11 -7.69
CA GLN A 22 4.68 9.14 -8.58
C GLN A 22 4.17 7.72 -8.30
N LEU A 23 4.11 7.32 -7.03
CA LEU A 23 3.59 6.02 -6.61
C LEU A 23 2.14 5.80 -7.07
N ALA A 24 1.27 6.78 -6.85
CA ALA A 24 -0.13 6.71 -7.26
C ALA A 24 -0.28 6.62 -8.80
N ARG A 25 0.56 7.36 -9.54
CA ARG A 25 0.61 7.29 -11.01
C ARG A 25 1.03 5.91 -11.49
N ASP A 26 2.06 5.32 -10.90
CA ASP A 26 2.60 4.01 -11.31
C ASP A 26 1.62 2.87 -11.00
N ILE A 27 0.85 2.99 -9.93
CA ILE A 27 -0.22 2.03 -9.58
C ILE A 27 -1.47 2.25 -10.46
N GLY A 28 -1.64 3.45 -11.00
CA GLY A 28 -2.87 3.89 -11.64
C GLY A 28 -4.00 4.00 -10.62
N CYS A 29 -3.79 4.77 -9.55
CA CYS A 29 -4.79 5.08 -8.52
C CYS A 29 -4.82 6.59 -8.19
N HIS A 30 -5.83 7.03 -7.44
CA HIS A 30 -5.84 8.36 -6.84
C HIS A 30 -5.11 8.34 -5.49
N TYR A 31 -4.67 9.49 -4.99
CA TYR A 31 -4.21 9.64 -3.61
C TYR A 31 -4.92 10.81 -2.93
N SER A 32 -5.01 10.76 -1.61
CA SER A 32 -5.48 11.88 -0.78
C SER A 32 -4.75 11.89 0.56
N LYS A 33 -4.53 13.07 1.15
CA LYS A 33 -3.91 13.18 2.48
C LYS A 33 -4.95 12.81 3.54
N ALA A 34 -4.63 11.84 4.39
CA ALA A 34 -5.52 11.42 5.49
C ALA A 34 -5.24 12.21 6.77
N ASN A 35 -3.95 12.39 7.07
CA ASN A 35 -3.41 13.24 8.12
C ASN A 35 -1.95 13.57 7.78
N GLU A 36 -1.24 14.28 8.66
CA GLU A 36 0.14 14.69 8.43
C GLU A 36 1.13 13.53 8.27
N ARG A 37 0.78 12.32 8.73
CA ARG A 37 1.64 11.13 8.75
C ARG A 37 1.14 10.00 7.86
N THR A 38 0.08 10.24 7.08
CA THR A 38 -0.58 9.19 6.29
C THR A 38 -1.20 9.75 5.01
N TYR A 39 -0.89 9.11 3.89
CA TYR A 39 -1.62 9.30 2.63
C TYR A 39 -2.46 8.06 2.30
N ASN A 40 -3.67 8.28 1.84
CA ASN A 40 -4.56 7.24 1.32
C ASN A 40 -4.28 7.03 -0.17
N LEU A 41 -4.20 5.77 -0.60
CA LEU A 41 -4.32 5.38 -2.00
C LEU A 41 -5.75 4.92 -2.26
N ASN A 42 -6.42 5.58 -3.20
CA ASN A 42 -7.84 5.40 -3.50
C ASN A 42 -8.00 4.81 -4.90
N LYS A 43 -8.95 3.89 -5.07
CA LYS A 43 -9.26 3.32 -6.39
C LYS A 43 -9.82 4.38 -7.35
N PHE A 44 -9.53 4.27 -8.65
CA PHE A 44 -10.26 5.03 -9.68
C PHE A 44 -11.67 4.44 -9.79
N LYS A 45 -12.68 5.24 -9.45
CA LYS A 45 -14.14 4.98 -9.55
C LYS A 45 -14.52 3.54 -9.96
N SER A 46 -14.85 2.69 -9.00
CA SER A 46 -15.84 1.62 -9.25
C SER A 46 -17.23 2.25 -9.16
N ASP A 47 -18.16 1.87 -10.02
CA ASP A 47 -19.54 2.40 -10.13
C ASP A 47 -20.45 2.14 -8.91
N ILE A 48 -19.87 1.99 -7.73
CA ILE A 48 -20.56 1.78 -6.45
C ILE A 48 -20.54 3.12 -5.72
N GLN A 49 -21.68 3.83 -5.79
CA GLN A 49 -21.95 5.01 -4.97
C GLN A 49 -21.88 4.62 -3.48
N GLY A 50 -20.78 4.98 -2.82
CA GLY A 50 -20.63 4.83 -1.37
C GLY A 50 -19.23 5.12 -0.87
N GLU A 51 -18.20 4.56 -1.52
CA GLU A 51 -16.81 4.81 -1.16
C GLU A 51 -15.93 4.78 -2.42
N LYS A 52 -15.29 5.90 -2.76
CA LYS A 52 -14.01 5.87 -3.47
C LYS A 52 -13.00 5.22 -2.51
N GLY A 53 -13.09 3.90 -2.35
CA GLY A 53 -12.53 3.19 -1.20
C GLY A 53 -11.01 3.24 -1.17
N VAL A 54 -10.47 3.78 -0.07
CA VAL A 54 -9.05 3.68 0.25
C VAL A 54 -8.66 2.20 0.23
N PHE A 55 -7.70 1.81 -0.59
CA PHE A 55 -7.24 0.42 -0.66
C PHE A 55 -5.86 0.20 -0.04
N ALA A 56 -5.14 1.28 0.27
CA ALA A 56 -3.85 1.22 0.92
C ALA A 56 -3.50 2.57 1.58
N TRP A 57 -2.57 2.53 2.54
CA TRP A 57 -2.08 3.69 3.28
C TRP A 57 -0.57 3.78 3.14
N VAL A 58 -0.08 4.96 2.76
CA VAL A 58 1.36 5.25 2.67
C VAL A 58 1.79 5.96 3.92
N HIS A 59 2.90 5.50 4.47
CA HIS A 59 3.52 6.03 5.68
C HIS A 59 5.00 6.31 5.42
N LYS A 60 5.57 7.23 6.20
CA LYS A 60 6.99 7.60 6.19
C LYS A 60 7.61 7.29 7.56
N GLU A 61 8.86 6.84 7.58
CA GLU A 61 9.67 6.69 8.81
C GLU A 61 10.86 7.66 8.83
N GLN A 62 11.75 7.57 9.83
CA GLN A 62 12.97 8.39 9.87
C GLN A 62 13.79 8.20 8.58
N SER A 63 14.17 9.30 7.91
CA SER A 63 14.76 9.38 6.55
C SER A 63 13.73 9.28 5.40
N ASP A 64 14.17 9.27 4.14
CA ASP A 64 13.31 9.15 2.93
C ASP A 64 12.76 7.73 2.72
N TYR A 65 12.43 7.03 3.82
CA TYR A 65 11.89 5.68 3.78
C TYR A 65 10.37 5.71 3.84
N PHE A 66 9.74 5.16 2.82
CA PHE A 66 8.30 5.00 2.70
C PHE A 66 7.91 3.53 2.74
N TRP A 67 6.69 3.26 3.20
CA TRP A 67 6.11 1.94 3.14
C TRP A 67 4.59 2.04 3.02
N VAL A 68 3.99 0.97 2.49
CA VAL A 68 2.57 0.94 2.17
C VAL A 68 1.89 -0.18 2.96
N ALA A 69 0.89 0.16 3.77
CA ALA A 69 -0.01 -0.80 4.40
C ALA A 69 -1.25 -1.07 3.55
N THR A 70 -1.75 -2.31 3.57
CA THR A 70 -3.04 -2.69 3.01
C THR A 70 -3.66 -3.82 3.84
N ARG A 71 -4.93 -4.14 3.59
CA ARG A 71 -5.60 -5.28 4.24
C ARG A 71 -5.10 -6.61 3.68
N LYS A 72 -4.82 -7.58 4.55
CA LYS A 72 -4.41 -8.94 4.21
C LYS A 72 -5.43 -9.63 3.30
N SER A 73 -6.73 -9.47 3.60
CA SER A 73 -7.82 -10.03 2.79
C SER A 73 -7.80 -9.55 1.34
N TRP A 74 -7.44 -8.29 1.09
CA TRP A 74 -7.30 -7.76 -0.27
C TRP A 74 -6.08 -8.32 -1.02
N VAL A 75 -4.99 -8.60 -0.31
CA VAL A 75 -3.83 -9.30 -0.91
C VAL A 75 -4.21 -10.72 -1.31
N GLU A 76 -4.92 -11.45 -0.44
CA GLU A 76 -5.38 -12.81 -0.76
C GLU A 76 -6.38 -12.82 -1.92
N GLN A 77 -7.32 -11.87 -1.97
CA GLN A 77 -8.25 -11.73 -3.10
C GLN A 77 -7.51 -11.42 -4.41
N ALA A 78 -6.50 -10.55 -4.37
CA ALA A 78 -5.65 -10.27 -5.53
C ALA A 78 -4.85 -11.52 -5.97
N LYS A 79 -4.33 -12.32 -5.02
CA LYS A 79 -3.66 -13.61 -5.31
C LYS A 79 -4.61 -14.58 -6.00
N VAL A 80 -5.84 -14.75 -5.49
CA VAL A 80 -6.84 -15.67 -6.05
C VAL A 80 -7.20 -15.24 -7.48
N LYS A 81 -7.48 -13.95 -7.72
CA LYS A 81 -7.74 -13.44 -9.09
C LYS A 81 -6.52 -13.59 -10.02
N ALA A 82 -5.30 -13.38 -9.51
CA ALA A 82 -4.07 -13.56 -10.28
C ALA A 82 -3.75 -15.03 -10.60
N ARG A 83 -4.22 -16.00 -9.80
CA ARG A 83 -4.09 -17.44 -10.07
C ARG A 83 -4.94 -17.90 -11.27
N GLY A 84 -5.91 -17.09 -11.71
CA GLY A 84 -6.59 -17.27 -13.00
C GLY A 84 -5.72 -17.01 -14.23
N GLY A 85 -4.50 -16.47 -14.06
CA GLY A 85 -3.53 -16.34 -15.16
C GLY A 85 -2.11 -16.08 -14.68
N ARG A 86 -1.24 -17.11 -14.70
CA ARG A 86 0.25 -17.13 -14.66
C ARG A 86 1.02 -15.90 -14.06
N LYS A 87 0.51 -15.18 -13.05
CA LYS A 87 1.14 -13.94 -12.49
C LYS A 87 1.23 -13.89 -10.96
N ALA A 88 0.98 -15.00 -10.27
CA ALA A 88 0.86 -15.02 -8.80
C ALA A 88 2.20 -14.89 -8.03
N SER A 89 3.36 -15.02 -8.67
CA SER A 89 4.68 -15.09 -8.01
C SER A 89 5.26 -13.75 -7.53
N GLY A 90 4.51 -12.63 -7.61
CA GLY A 90 5.04 -11.28 -7.36
C GLY A 90 4.58 -10.59 -6.07
N LEU A 91 3.77 -11.23 -5.23
CA LEU A 91 3.14 -10.59 -4.06
C LEU A 91 3.92 -10.86 -2.77
N ASN A 92 5.11 -10.24 -2.64
CA ASN A 92 5.89 -10.25 -1.40
C ASN A 92 5.35 -9.17 -0.46
N CYS A 93 4.65 -9.56 0.60
CA CYS A 93 4.17 -8.68 1.67
C CYS A 93 4.66 -9.20 3.03
N PHE A 94 4.89 -8.31 3.98
CA PHE A 94 5.29 -8.68 5.34
C PHE A 94 4.16 -8.38 6.34
N PRO A 95 3.93 -9.25 7.35
CA PRO A 95 2.95 -8.99 8.39
C PRO A 95 3.36 -7.77 9.23
N ARG A 96 2.37 -7.01 9.71
CA ARG A 96 2.57 -5.87 10.61
C ARG A 96 2.22 -6.28 12.05
N ASP A 97 3.23 -6.39 12.91
CA ASP A 97 3.03 -6.65 14.34
C ASP A 97 2.62 -5.36 15.06
N THR A 98 1.33 -5.03 15.04
CA THR A 98 0.72 -4.04 15.96
C THR A 98 -0.68 -4.52 16.38
N GLN A 99 -1.11 -4.19 17.60
CA GLN A 99 -2.33 -4.73 18.29
C GLN A 99 -3.69 -4.57 17.57
N HIS A 100 -3.75 -3.86 16.42
CA HIS A 100 -4.95 -3.73 15.58
C HIS A 100 -4.71 -4.19 14.12
N ALA A 101 -3.60 -4.84 13.84
CA ALA A 101 -3.08 -5.10 12.50
C ALA A 101 -3.05 -6.59 12.09
N GLU A 102 -3.73 -7.48 12.81
CA GLU A 102 -3.83 -8.90 12.43
C GLU A 102 -4.36 -9.09 10.99
N ASP A 103 -5.14 -8.11 10.51
CA ASP A 103 -5.68 -8.06 9.15
C ASP A 103 -4.94 -7.12 8.19
N SER A 104 -3.73 -6.64 8.53
CA SER A 104 -2.96 -5.71 7.68
C SER A 104 -1.56 -6.24 7.34
N VAL A 105 -1.14 -6.01 6.10
CA VAL A 105 0.21 -6.33 5.59
C VAL A 105 0.88 -5.09 5.02
N CYS A 106 2.21 -5.10 5.02
CA CYS A 106 3.03 -3.98 4.56
C CYS A 106 3.90 -4.35 3.37
N PHE A 107 4.15 -3.36 2.52
CA PHE A 107 5.10 -3.38 1.42
C PHE A 107 6.18 -2.34 1.66
N ASP A 108 7.43 -2.77 1.54
CA ASP A 108 8.61 -1.91 1.59
C ASP A 108 8.85 -1.30 0.21
N THR A 109 8.98 0.04 0.12
CA THR A 109 9.23 0.70 -1.16
C THR A 109 10.71 0.94 -1.44
N LYS A 110 11.59 0.83 -0.44
CA LYS A 110 13.03 1.07 -0.59
C LYS A 110 13.73 -0.09 -1.28
N ASP A 111 13.44 -1.30 -0.85
CA ASP A 111 14.13 -2.50 -1.37
C ASP A 111 13.42 -3.10 -2.59
N ASP A 112 12.13 -2.79 -2.79
CA ASP A 112 11.29 -3.52 -3.75
C ASP A 112 10.19 -2.68 -4.43
N TYR A 113 10.46 -1.40 -4.74
CA TYR A 113 9.49 -0.46 -5.34
C TYR A 113 8.64 -1.07 -6.48
N HIS A 114 9.27 -1.67 -7.49
CA HIS A 114 8.54 -2.26 -8.62
C HIS A 114 7.69 -3.48 -8.26
N LYS A 115 8.05 -4.24 -7.22
CA LYS A 115 7.19 -5.34 -6.73
C LYS A 115 6.01 -4.78 -5.96
N THR A 116 6.25 -3.76 -5.13
CA THR A 116 5.20 -3.03 -4.41
C THR A 116 4.18 -2.41 -5.35
N VAL A 117 4.62 -1.70 -6.40
CA VAL A 117 3.74 -1.14 -7.44
C VAL A 117 2.92 -2.24 -8.12
N ARG A 118 3.56 -3.35 -8.51
CA ARG A 118 2.86 -4.48 -9.14
C ARG A 118 1.80 -5.09 -8.22
N ALA A 119 2.14 -5.27 -6.95
CA ALA A 119 1.24 -5.80 -5.95
C ALA A 119 0.00 -4.92 -5.75
N LEU A 120 0.24 -3.64 -5.51
CA LEU A 120 -0.82 -2.65 -5.30
C LEU A 120 -1.67 -2.45 -6.55
N SER A 121 -1.09 -2.54 -7.75
CA SER A 121 -1.84 -2.51 -9.01
C SER A 121 -2.81 -3.68 -9.15
N LEU A 122 -2.40 -4.88 -8.72
CA LEU A 122 -3.29 -6.04 -8.71
C LEU A 122 -4.43 -5.86 -7.70
N ILE A 123 -4.13 -5.35 -6.51
CA ILE A 123 -5.13 -5.09 -5.46
C ILE A 123 -6.12 -4.01 -5.91
N ASN A 124 -5.63 -2.93 -6.54
CA ASN A 124 -6.44 -1.86 -7.10
C ASN A 124 -7.45 -2.40 -8.14
N LYS A 125 -7.04 -3.36 -8.98
CA LYS A 125 -7.85 -3.98 -10.04
C LYS A 125 -8.70 -5.18 -9.58
N ALA A 126 -8.47 -5.70 -8.37
CA ALA A 126 -9.09 -6.92 -7.91
C ALA A 126 -10.56 -6.76 -7.46
N HIS A 127 -11.21 -5.60 -7.65
CA HIS A 127 -12.62 -5.39 -7.36
C HIS A 127 -13.28 -4.57 -8.44
#